data_AF-A0A8X6Y5C1-F1
#
_entry.id   AF-A0A8X6Y5C1-F1
#
_cell.length_a   1.000
_cell.length_b   1.000
_cell.length_c   1.000
_cell.angle_alpha   90.00
_cell.angle_beta   90.00
_cell.angle_gamma   90.00
#
_symmetry.space_group_name_H-M   'P 1'
#
loop_
_entity.id
_entity.type
_entity.pdbx_description
1 polymer ?
#
loop_
_entity_poly.entity_id
_entity_poly.type
_entity_poly.pdbx_seq_one_letter_code
_entity_poly.pdbx_strand_id
1 'polypeptide(L)'
;MKGHRDGLGQLEEDHISSSEDDSSDEEDFSSVRQWFKIDSSSHAPSRFSFTGDVGMKACVTNISDLLEYFELFFTDEIVKHIVTETNIFAAENLNKFKSKEHFRTIIGVKLMRMRVFFATLIL
;
A
#
# COMPACT_ATOMS: atom_id res chain seq x y z
N MET A 1 20.97 -54.16 21.24
CA MET A 1 20.02 -53.88 22.33
C MET A 1 19.20 -52.67 21.95
N LYS A 2 17.89 -52.81 22.06
CA LYS A 2 16.88 -51.77 21.83
C LYS A 2 16.77 -50.93 23.10
N GLY A 3 16.71 -49.61 22.95
CA GLY A 3 16.47 -48.66 24.05
C GLY A 3 15.70 -47.48 23.49
N HIS A 4 14.41 -47.48 23.76
CA HIS A 4 13.40 -46.50 23.39
C HIS A 4 13.00 -45.72 24.66
N ARG A 5 12.39 -44.55 24.44
CA ARG A 5 11.79 -43.55 25.36
C ARG A 5 12.70 -42.37 25.72
N ASP A 6 12.23 -41.15 25.91
CA ASP A 6 11.08 -40.31 25.52
C ASP A 6 11.35 -39.01 26.30
N GLY A 7 11.11 -37.83 25.73
CA GLY A 7 11.35 -36.57 26.44
C GLY A 7 10.80 -35.37 25.70
N LEU A 8 9.49 -35.18 25.85
CA LEU A 8 8.67 -34.10 25.31
C LEU A 8 9.14 -32.73 25.81
N GLY A 9 9.48 -31.84 24.89
CA GLY A 9 9.43 -30.39 25.08
C GLY A 9 8.35 -29.84 24.16
N GLN A 10 7.15 -29.66 24.71
CA GLN A 10 5.98 -29.14 24.02
C GLN A 10 6.26 -27.67 23.64
N LEU A 11 6.16 -27.35 22.35
CA LEU A 11 5.98 -25.98 21.88
C LEU A 11 4.47 -25.73 21.94
N GLU A 12 4.03 -24.89 22.87
CA GLU A 12 2.65 -24.42 22.91
C GLU A 12 2.43 -23.52 21.68
N GLU A 13 1.70 -24.03 20.70
CA GLU A 13 1.14 -23.23 19.62
C GLU A 13 -0.10 -22.54 20.18
N ASP A 14 0.02 -21.25 20.48
CA ASP A 14 -1.10 -20.37 20.78
C ASP A 14 -2.00 -20.27 19.53
N HIS A 15 -2.99 -21.15 19.45
CA HIS A 15 -4.07 -21.05 18.49
C HIS A 15 -4.90 -19.80 18.78
N ILE A 16 -4.56 -18.70 18.10
CA ILE A 16 -5.42 -17.53 17.95
C ILE A 16 -6.75 -17.95 17.31
N SER A 17 -7.76 -18.22 18.14
CA SER A 17 -9.13 -18.45 17.70
C SER A 17 -9.73 -17.12 17.24
N SER A 18 -9.55 -16.80 15.96
CA SER A 18 -10.29 -15.74 15.27
C SER A 18 -11.73 -16.22 15.08
N SER A 19 -12.66 -15.73 15.91
CA SER A 19 -14.09 -15.93 15.65
C SER A 19 -14.50 -14.94 14.56
N GLU A 20 -14.48 -15.41 13.33
CA GLU A 20 -15.05 -14.70 12.18
C GLU A 20 -16.57 -14.73 12.36
N ASP A 21 -17.12 -13.65 12.92
CA ASP A 21 -18.56 -13.38 12.86
C ASP A 21 -18.88 -12.96 11.43
N ASP A 22 -18.97 -13.96 10.55
CA ASP A 22 -19.44 -13.81 9.19
C ASP A 22 -20.96 -13.61 9.23
N SER A 23 -21.36 -12.35 9.50
CA SER A 23 -22.71 -11.88 9.24
C SER A 23 -22.90 -11.89 7.72
N SER A 24 -23.16 -13.08 7.21
CA SER A 24 -23.48 -13.49 5.85
C SER A 24 -24.80 -12.83 5.45
N ASP A 25 -24.72 -11.53 5.13
CA ASP A 25 -25.74 -10.83 4.35
C ASP A 25 -25.48 -11.22 2.89
N GLU A 26 -25.90 -12.44 2.54
CA GLU A 26 -25.78 -13.00 1.19
C GLU A 26 -26.73 -12.23 0.26
N GLU A 27 -26.32 -11.02 -0.13
CA GLU A 27 -27.00 -10.31 -1.20
C GLU A 27 -26.89 -11.16 -2.49
N ASP A 28 -28.04 -11.65 -2.97
CA ASP A 28 -28.14 -12.48 -4.17
C ASP A 28 -27.84 -11.64 -5.42
N PHE A 29 -26.56 -11.57 -5.79
CA PHE A 29 -26.10 -10.92 -7.01
C PHE A 29 -26.24 -11.79 -8.27
N SER A 30 -26.91 -12.95 -8.22
CA SER A 30 -27.03 -13.86 -9.36
C SER A 30 -27.64 -13.19 -10.59
N SER A 31 -28.53 -12.23 -10.37
CA SER A 31 -29.20 -11.44 -11.43
C SER A 31 -28.37 -10.29 -12.00
N VAL A 32 -27.37 -9.78 -11.27
CA VAL A 32 -26.59 -8.58 -11.64
C VAL A 32 -25.63 -8.84 -12.80
N ARG A 33 -25.31 -10.11 -13.08
CA ARG A 33 -24.39 -10.54 -14.16
C ARG A 33 -25.11 -11.21 -15.33
N GLN A 34 -26.39 -10.94 -15.53
CA GLN A 34 -27.12 -11.50 -16.67
C GLN A 34 -26.87 -10.65 -17.93
N TRP A 35 -26.18 -11.25 -18.90
CA TRP A 35 -25.99 -10.65 -20.22
C TRP A 35 -27.24 -10.85 -21.08
N PHE A 36 -27.74 -9.77 -21.68
CA PHE A 36 -28.89 -9.81 -22.58
C PHE A 36 -28.48 -9.49 -24.01
N LYS A 37 -29.11 -10.16 -24.98
CA LYS A 37 -28.93 -9.90 -26.40
C LYS A 37 -29.69 -8.63 -26.78
N ILE A 38 -29.00 -7.64 -27.33
CA ILE A 38 -29.61 -6.39 -27.81
C ILE A 38 -30.19 -6.65 -29.20
N ASP A 39 -31.48 -6.33 -29.38
CA ASP A 39 -32.17 -6.31 -30.66
C ASP A 39 -32.61 -4.89 -31.05
N SER A 40 -33.22 -4.74 -32.22
CA SER A 40 -33.69 -3.44 -32.73
C SER A 40 -34.82 -2.82 -31.91
N SER A 41 -35.50 -3.60 -31.05
CA SER A 41 -36.54 -3.13 -30.12
C SER A 41 -36.01 -2.82 -28.72
N SER A 42 -34.75 -3.17 -28.44
CA SER A 42 -34.14 -2.98 -27.13
C SER A 42 -33.85 -1.50 -26.90
N HIS A 43 -34.48 -0.93 -25.88
CA HIS A 43 -34.22 0.45 -25.48
C HIS A 43 -32.86 0.54 -24.77
N ALA A 44 -32.10 1.59 -25.08
CA ALA A 44 -30.87 1.88 -24.35
C ALA A 44 -31.19 2.12 -22.86
N PRO A 45 -30.36 1.63 -21.92
CA PRO A 45 -30.49 1.97 -20.51
C PRO A 45 -30.51 3.48 -20.31
N SER A 46 -31.25 3.93 -19.30
CA SER A 46 -31.28 5.35 -18.94
C SER A 46 -29.87 5.84 -18.65
N ARG A 47 -29.46 6.93 -19.30
CA ARG A 47 -28.20 7.61 -18.96
C ARG A 47 -28.35 8.24 -17.58
N PHE A 48 -27.64 7.73 -16.60
CA PHE A 48 -27.51 8.37 -15.31
C PHE A 48 -26.51 9.52 -15.43
N SER A 49 -26.89 10.70 -14.95
CA SER A 49 -25.94 11.81 -14.81
C SER A 49 -25.10 11.57 -13.56
N PHE A 50 -23.79 11.82 -13.65
CA PHE A 50 -22.96 11.86 -12.45
C PHE A 50 -23.45 13.00 -11.55
N THR A 51 -23.73 12.69 -10.29
CA THR A 51 -24.21 13.65 -9.28
C THR A 51 -23.07 14.25 -8.46
N GLY A 52 -21.85 13.73 -8.62
CA GLY A 52 -20.68 14.23 -7.92
C GLY A 52 -20.06 15.43 -8.63
N ASP A 53 -19.58 16.39 -7.83
CA ASP A 53 -18.73 17.45 -8.34
C ASP A 53 -17.48 16.85 -9.00
N VAL A 54 -17.30 17.16 -10.28
CA VAL A 54 -16.16 16.72 -11.07
C VAL A 54 -14.98 17.64 -10.78
N GLY A 55 -13.83 17.08 -10.41
CA GLY A 55 -12.61 17.84 -10.22
C GLY A 55 -11.80 17.44 -8.99
N MET A 56 -10.68 18.14 -8.80
CA MET A 56 -9.82 17.96 -7.64
C MET A 56 -10.53 18.47 -6.38
N LYS A 57 -10.71 17.58 -5.40
CA LYS A 57 -11.30 17.92 -4.09
C LYS A 57 -10.25 18.39 -3.07
N ALA A 58 -8.97 18.19 -3.38
CA ALA A 58 -7.87 18.64 -2.55
C ALA A 58 -7.65 20.15 -2.74
N CYS A 59 -7.35 20.85 -1.65
CA CYS A 59 -6.96 22.25 -1.69
C CYS A 59 -5.48 22.34 -2.06
N VAL A 60 -5.16 22.90 -3.23
CA VAL A 60 -3.80 23.22 -3.66
C VAL A 60 -3.74 24.74 -3.79
N THR A 61 -2.87 25.36 -3.01
CA THR A 61 -2.70 26.81 -2.93
C THR A 61 -2.05 27.37 -4.20
N ASN A 62 -1.14 26.60 -4.80
CA ASN A 62 -0.43 26.93 -6.02
C ASN A 62 -0.30 25.71 -6.96
N ILE A 63 -1.21 25.63 -7.94
CA ILE A 63 -1.24 24.58 -8.96
C ILE A 63 0.04 24.59 -9.84
N SER A 64 0.76 25.71 -9.89
CA SER A 64 2.03 25.83 -10.63
C SER A 64 3.23 25.31 -9.82
N ASP A 65 3.05 25.04 -8.52
CA ASP A 65 4.05 24.36 -7.70
C ASP A 65 3.84 22.85 -7.78
N LEU A 66 4.65 22.21 -8.62
CA LEU A 66 4.64 20.76 -8.82
C LEU A 66 4.91 19.99 -7.51
N LEU A 67 5.64 20.60 -6.56
CA LEU A 67 5.91 19.97 -5.27
C LEU A 67 4.63 19.88 -4.44
N GLU A 68 3.78 20.90 -4.47
CA GLU A 68 2.50 20.90 -3.74
C GLU A 68 1.55 19.82 -4.26
N TYR A 69 1.54 19.60 -5.58
CA TYR A 69 0.81 18.48 -6.19
C TYR A 69 1.37 17.11 -5.80
N PHE A 70 2.70 16.98 -5.77
CA PHE A 70 3.35 15.74 -5.36
C PHE A 70 3.01 15.38 -3.89
N GLU A 71 2.98 16.37 -3.01
CA GLU A 71 2.69 16.19 -1.58
C GLU A 71 1.26 15.72 -1.28
N LEU A 72 0.31 15.88 -2.22
CA LEU A 72 -1.03 15.29 -2.10
C LEU A 72 -0.99 13.75 -2.03
N PHE A 73 -0.05 13.14 -2.73
CA PHE A 73 0.08 11.67 -2.81
C PHE A 73 1.20 11.15 -1.92
N PHE A 74 2.29 11.91 -1.79
CA PHE A 74 3.42 11.58 -0.93
C PHE A 74 3.42 12.45 0.33
N THR A 75 2.53 12.10 1.25
CA THR A 75 2.40 12.77 2.54
C THR A 75 3.68 12.63 3.38
N ASP A 76 3.87 13.52 4.35
CA ASP A 76 4.95 13.45 5.34
C ASP A 76 5.05 12.07 5.99
N GLU A 77 3.93 11.42 6.28
CA GLU A 77 3.87 10.11 6.92
C GLU A 77 4.48 9.02 6.03
N ILE A 78 4.08 8.97 4.75
CA ILE A 78 4.60 8.00 3.79
C ILE A 78 6.10 8.23 3.59
N VAL A 79 6.50 9.48 3.35
CA VAL A 79 7.92 9.80 3.14
C VAL A 79 8.75 9.48 4.39
N LYS A 80 8.24 9.78 5.59
CA LYS A 80 8.90 9.46 6.85
C LYS A 80 9.03 7.94 7.05
N HIS A 81 8.00 7.18 6.69
CA HIS A 81 8.04 5.72 6.78
C HIS A 81 9.12 5.15 5.86
N ILE A 82 9.17 5.59 4.60
CA ILE A 82 10.21 5.21 3.64
C ILE A 82 11.61 5.57 4.16
N VAL A 83 11.79 6.79 4.67
CA VAL A 83 13.07 7.25 5.25
C VAL A 83 13.49 6.36 6.41
N THR A 84 12.56 6.01 7.28
CA THR A 84 12.82 5.18 8.46
C THR A 84 13.28 3.79 8.04
N GLU A 85 12.52 3.13 7.17
CA GLU A 85 12.84 1.78 6.68
C GLU A 85 14.17 1.76 5.91
N THR A 86 14.41 2.76 5.07
CA THR A 86 15.66 2.90 4.32
C THR A 86 16.86 3.04 5.26
N ASN A 87 16.72 3.83 6.32
CA ASN A 87 17.79 4.01 7.30
C ASN A 87 18.02 2.75 8.15
N ILE A 88 16.95 2.03 8.54
CA ILE A 88 17.04 0.73 9.22
C ILE A 88 17.81 -0.25 8.34
N PHE A 89 17.38 -0.43 7.10
CA PHE A 89 18.03 -1.31 6.14
C PHE A 89 19.50 -0.95 5.92
N ALA A 90 19.82 0.34 5.80
CA ALA A 90 21.20 0.81 5.65
C ALA A 90 22.06 0.48 6.88
N ALA A 91 21.51 0.64 8.10
CA ALA A 91 22.20 0.33 9.34
C ALA A 91 22.51 -1.17 9.47
N GLU A 92 21.54 -2.03 9.16
CA GLU A 92 21.69 -3.49 9.24
C GLU A 92 22.68 -4.05 8.22
N ASN A 93 22.76 -3.43 7.04
CA ASN A 93 23.58 -3.94 5.94
C ASN A 93 24.94 -3.23 5.80
N LEU A 94 25.23 -2.23 6.64
CA LEU A 94 26.49 -1.47 6.61
C LEU A 94 27.74 -2.37 6.65
N ASN A 95 27.68 -3.47 7.39
CA ASN A 95 28.80 -4.41 7.55
C ASN A 95 28.89 -5.45 6.42
N LYS A 96 27.83 -5.64 5.62
CA LYS A 96 27.80 -6.61 4.53
C LYS A 96 28.42 -6.07 3.24
N PHE A 97 28.46 -4.75 3.08
CA PHE A 97 29.02 -4.11 1.89
C PHE A 97 30.51 -3.80 2.07
N LYS A 98 31.34 -4.26 1.12
CA LYS A 98 32.81 -4.14 1.14
C LYS A 98 33.35 -2.70 1.06
N SER A 99 32.52 -1.75 0.62
CA SER A 99 32.88 -0.33 0.48
C SER A 99 32.09 0.53 1.47
N LYS A 100 32.73 0.88 2.58
CA LYS A 100 32.15 1.74 3.63
C LYS A 100 32.00 3.20 3.18
N GLU A 101 32.75 3.63 2.16
CA GLU A 101 32.81 5.02 1.72
C GLU A 101 31.55 5.48 0.94
N HIS A 102 30.91 4.58 0.17
CA HIS A 102 29.67 4.92 -0.55
C HIS A 102 28.42 4.92 0.36
N PHE A 103 28.40 4.08 1.41
CA PHE A 103 27.24 3.99 2.32
C PHE A 103 27.22 5.08 3.39
N ARG A 104 28.36 5.72 3.71
CA ARG A 104 28.37 6.88 4.61
C ARG A 104 27.53 8.05 4.08
N THR A 105 27.37 8.16 2.76
CA THR A 105 26.46 9.13 2.13
C THR A 105 24.98 8.69 2.20
N ILE A 106 24.74 7.38 2.31
CA ILE A 106 23.40 6.76 2.46
C ILE A 106 22.90 6.85 3.91
N ILE A 107 23.80 6.85 4.89
CA ILE A 107 23.46 7.00 6.30
C ILE A 107 22.98 8.43 6.55
N GLY A 108 21.68 8.58 6.80
CA GLY A 108 21.05 9.87 7.07
C GLY A 108 20.31 10.42 5.87
N VAL A 109 19.49 9.58 5.23
CA VAL A 109 18.46 10.05 4.32
C VAL A 109 17.56 11.03 5.10
N LYS A 110 17.62 12.32 4.75
CA LYS A 110 16.72 13.34 5.32
C LYS A 110 15.44 13.36 4.50
N LEU A 111 14.32 13.64 5.18
CA LEU A 111 12.99 13.73 4.58
C LEU A 111 12.97 14.61 3.31
N MET A 112 13.62 15.77 3.35
CA MET A 112 13.77 16.67 2.20
C MET A 112 14.55 16.06 1.03
N ARG A 113 15.58 15.24 1.28
CA ARG A 113 16.33 14.58 0.20
C ARG A 113 15.49 13.53 -0.51
N MET A 114 14.63 12.80 0.22
CA MET A 114 13.72 11.84 -0.42
C MET A 114 12.64 12.55 -1.22
N ARG A 115 12.11 13.67 -0.73
CA ARG A 115 11.15 14.48 -1.50
C ARG A 115 11.73 14.93 -2.83
N VAL A 116 12.92 15.50 -2.80
CA VAL A 116 13.60 15.94 -4.04
C VAL A 116 13.91 14.75 -4.94
N PHE A 117 14.41 13.64 -4.40
CA PHE A 117 14.68 12.44 -5.18
C PHE A 117 13.43 11.90 -5.89
N PHE A 118 12.32 11.74 -5.18
CA PHE A 118 11.06 11.27 -5.77
C PHE A 118 10.47 12.27 -6.76
N ALA A 119 10.53 13.57 -6.46
CA ALA A 119 10.13 14.60 -7.41
C ALA A 119 10.96 14.49 -8.72
N THR A 120 12.27 14.26 -8.64
CA THR A 120 13.15 14.14 -9.82
C THR A 120 12.97 12.84 -10.60
N LEU A 121 12.46 11.77 -9.97
CA LEU A 121 12.21 10.49 -10.65
C LEU A 121 10.91 10.50 -11.47
N ILE A 122 9.96 11.34 -11.07
CA ILE A 122 8.60 11.34 -11.61
C ILE A 122 8.40 12.48 -12.62
N LEU A 123 9.17 13.57 -12.50
CA LEU A 123 9.23 14.69 -13.45
C LEU A 123 10.37 14.54 -14.45
#